data_AF-A0A4Q3W6T8-F1
#
_entry.id   AF-A0A4Q3W6T8-F1
#
_cell.length_a   1.000
_cell.length_b   1.000
_cell.length_c   1.000
_cell.angle_alpha   90.00
_cell.angle_beta   90.00
_cell.angle_gamma   90.00
#
_symmetry.space_group_name_H-M   'P 1'
#
loop_
_entity.id
_entity.type
_entity.pdbx_description
1 polymer ?
#
loop_
_entity_poly.entity_id
_entity_poly.type
_entity_poly.pdbx_seq_one_letter_code
_entity_poly.pdbx_strand_id
1 'polypeptide(L)'
;MRNIYSSFFWDNSFKKIVFFVVAQMFLSCTGFTQSFFVKGFNEGYKKGYCYEKVNCIAPNPPIAPVPKIGESNDNYQDGYSRGFKTGIDESKDIAAKDGYKTSHAETIDYMSRPSDMQQKIASNAERNFNTGINRAQELYEEGKYADCINLCKIISNMTKLVSYKYYKLISMSYEKLGDWKQSERYSKEGQKFLQRNP
;
A
#
# COMPACT_ATOMS: atom_id res chain seq x y z
N MET A 1 -14.21 -16.08 -72.90
CA MET A 1 -14.77 -15.80 -71.57
C MET A 1 -13.80 -14.87 -70.86
N ARG A 2 -14.20 -13.63 -70.54
CA ARG A 2 -13.29 -12.60 -70.03
C ARG A 2 -13.07 -12.76 -68.52
N ASN A 3 -11.80 -12.89 -68.15
CA ASN A 3 -11.28 -12.80 -66.79
C ASN A 3 -11.66 -11.47 -66.13
N ILE A 4 -12.19 -11.52 -64.91
CA ILE A 4 -12.34 -10.37 -64.03
C ILE A 4 -11.60 -10.69 -62.74
N TYR A 5 -10.27 -10.54 -62.77
CA TYR A 5 -9.52 -10.29 -61.54
C TYR A 5 -9.57 -8.79 -61.33
N SER A 6 -10.46 -8.34 -60.46
CA SER A 6 -10.48 -6.96 -59.99
C SER A 6 -9.18 -6.72 -59.21
N SER A 7 -8.23 -6.03 -59.84
CA SER A 7 -7.07 -5.45 -59.18
C SER A 7 -7.57 -4.46 -58.13
N PHE A 8 -7.52 -4.88 -56.87
CA PHE A 8 -7.74 -4.02 -55.71
C PHE A 8 -6.58 -3.03 -55.66
N PHE A 9 -6.76 -1.91 -56.36
CA PHE A 9 -5.77 -0.87 -56.59
C PHE A 9 -5.51 -0.14 -55.26
N TRP A 10 -4.43 -0.51 -54.58
CA TRP A 10 -3.87 0.28 -53.47
C TRP A 10 -3.17 1.51 -54.05
N ASP A 11 -3.95 2.55 -54.34
CA ASP A 11 -3.43 3.87 -54.71
C ASP A 11 -2.55 4.43 -53.57
N ASN A 12 -1.50 5.17 -53.92
CA ASN A 12 -0.62 5.87 -52.99
C ASN A 12 -1.41 6.84 -52.09
N SER A 13 -2.55 7.34 -52.55
CA SER A 13 -3.50 8.12 -51.76
C SER A 13 -4.08 7.31 -50.60
N PHE A 14 -4.44 6.04 -50.82
CA PHE A 14 -4.97 5.14 -49.79
C PHE A 14 -3.89 4.77 -48.75
N LYS A 15 -2.64 4.55 -49.18
CA LYS A 15 -1.51 4.31 -48.26
C LYS A 15 -1.24 5.51 -47.33
N LYS A 16 -1.33 6.74 -47.86
CA LYS A 16 -1.19 7.97 -47.07
C LYS A 16 -2.33 8.14 -46.08
N ILE A 17 -3.56 7.82 -46.47
CA ILE A 17 -4.74 7.84 -45.58
C ILE A 17 -4.59 6.81 -44.47
N VAL A 18 -4.21 5.57 -44.79
CA VAL A 18 -3.96 4.51 -43.79
C VAL A 18 -2.84 4.92 -42.83
N PHE A 19 -1.75 5.51 -43.34
CA PHE A 19 -0.66 6.02 -42.50
C PHE A 19 -1.13 7.14 -41.56
N PHE A 20 -1.94 8.09 -42.05
CA PHE A 20 -2.53 9.15 -41.23
C PHE A 20 -3.47 8.60 -40.14
N VAL A 21 -4.32 7.62 -40.49
CA VAL A 21 -5.24 6.99 -39.54
C VAL A 21 -4.47 6.22 -38.46
N VAL A 22 -3.43 5.47 -38.84
CA VAL A 22 -2.56 4.74 -37.89
C VAL A 22 -1.80 5.72 -37.00
N ALA A 23 -1.24 6.80 -37.55
CA ALA A 23 -0.52 7.82 -36.78
C ALA A 23 -1.43 8.54 -35.77
N GLN A 24 -2.70 8.79 -36.12
CA GLN A 24 -3.66 9.43 -35.22
C GLN A 24 -4.13 8.50 -34.09
N MET A 25 -4.14 7.17 -34.31
CA MET A 25 -4.35 6.18 -33.22
C MET A 25 -3.23 6.22 -32.17
N PHE A 26 -1.98 6.47 -32.56
CA PHE A 26 -0.87 6.57 -31.60
C PHE A 26 -0.85 7.89 -30.80
N LEU A 27 -1.51 8.94 -31.29
CA LEU A 27 -1.52 10.25 -30.63
C LEU A 27 -2.55 10.37 -29.49
N SER A 28 -3.43 9.38 -29.32
CA SER A 28 -4.57 9.45 -28.38
C SER A 28 -4.26 8.99 -26.95
N CYS A 29 -3.00 8.68 -26.62
CA CYS A 29 -2.66 7.94 -25.40
C CYS A 29 -2.13 8.78 -24.22
N THR A 30 -2.28 10.10 -24.22
CA THR A 30 -1.91 10.95 -23.06
C THR A 30 -3.12 11.18 -22.16
N GLY A 31 -3.59 10.10 -21.52
CA GLY A 31 -4.60 10.15 -20.47
C GLY A 31 -3.99 10.52 -19.12
N PHE A 32 -4.65 11.38 -18.36
CA PHE A 32 -4.30 11.90 -17.03
C PHE A 32 -3.63 10.86 -16.09
N THR A 33 -2.31 10.94 -15.92
CA THR A 33 -1.57 10.17 -14.93
C THR A 33 -1.65 10.86 -13.57
N GLN A 34 -2.77 10.72 -12.86
CA GLN A 34 -2.78 11.01 -11.42
C GLN A 34 -2.13 9.82 -10.71
N SER A 35 -1.10 10.07 -9.90
CA SER A 35 -0.42 9.02 -9.16
C SER A 35 -1.33 8.43 -8.08
N PHE A 36 -1.11 7.17 -7.69
CA PHE A 36 -1.90 6.51 -6.65
C PHE A 36 -1.84 7.29 -5.32
N PHE A 37 -0.72 7.95 -5.07
CA PHE A 37 -0.54 8.86 -3.96
C PHE A 37 -1.54 10.02 -3.97
N VAL A 38 -1.68 10.72 -5.10
CA VAL A 38 -2.61 11.86 -5.25
C VAL A 38 -4.05 11.41 -5.04
N LYS A 39 -4.41 10.25 -5.59
CA LYS A 39 -5.73 9.66 -5.39
C LYS A 39 -5.99 9.35 -3.92
N GLY A 40 -5.02 8.73 -3.24
CA GLY A 40 -5.07 8.47 -1.81
C GLY A 40 -5.25 9.76 -1.02
N PHE A 41 -4.44 10.77 -1.30
CA PHE A 41 -4.49 12.07 -0.62
C PHE A 41 -5.87 12.73 -0.73
N ASN A 42 -6.45 12.77 -1.92
CA ASN A 42 -7.76 13.39 -2.15
C ASN A 42 -8.88 12.68 -1.38
N GLU A 43 -8.86 11.35 -1.34
CA GLU A 43 -9.87 10.56 -0.62
C GLU A 43 -9.67 10.64 0.91
N GLY A 44 -8.42 10.57 1.36
CA GLY A 44 -8.05 10.75 2.77
C GLY A 44 -8.50 12.11 3.29
N TYR A 45 -8.21 13.18 2.55
CA TYR A 45 -8.57 14.56 2.91
C TYR A 45 -10.07 14.71 3.14
N LYS A 46 -10.91 14.23 2.21
CA LYS A 46 -12.36 14.33 2.35
C LYS A 46 -12.86 13.63 3.61
N LYS A 47 -12.34 12.44 3.90
CA LYS A 47 -12.71 11.66 5.09
C LYS A 47 -12.19 12.29 6.38
N GLY A 48 -10.97 12.84 6.38
CA GLY A 48 -10.39 13.52 7.53
C GLY A 48 -11.13 14.81 7.86
N TYR A 49 -11.48 15.60 6.84
CA TYR A 49 -12.21 16.84 7.02
C TYR A 49 -13.57 16.64 7.70
N CYS A 50 -14.26 15.57 7.32
CA CYS A 50 -15.56 15.18 7.86
C CYS A 50 -15.49 14.20 9.03
N TYR A 51 -14.31 13.95 9.58
CA TYR A 51 -14.15 13.05 10.70
C TYR A 51 -14.95 13.56 11.91
N GLU A 52 -15.79 12.69 12.49
CA GLU A 52 -16.68 12.97 13.64
C GLU A 52 -17.79 14.03 13.41
N LYS A 53 -18.06 14.44 12.15
CA LYS A 53 -19.16 15.36 11.80
C LYS A 53 -20.29 14.63 11.07
N VAL A 54 -21.49 14.62 11.64
CA VAL A 54 -22.70 14.10 10.98
C VAL A 54 -23.16 15.11 9.92
N ASN A 55 -23.43 14.66 8.69
CA ASN A 55 -23.81 15.49 7.53
C ASN A 55 -22.74 16.49 7.04
N CYS A 56 -21.46 16.11 7.08
CA CYS A 56 -20.40 16.94 6.55
C CYS A 56 -20.21 16.77 5.03
N ILE A 57 -20.11 17.90 4.33
CA ILE A 57 -19.72 17.97 2.92
C ILE A 57 -18.29 18.51 2.89
N ALA A 58 -17.35 17.65 2.51
CA ALA A 58 -15.96 18.06 2.39
C ALA A 58 -15.77 19.01 1.20
N PRO A 59 -14.98 20.09 1.35
CA PRO A 59 -14.61 20.96 0.24
C PRO A 59 -13.71 20.23 -0.76
N ASN A 60 -13.44 20.88 -1.90
CA ASN A 60 -12.48 20.34 -2.85
C ASN A 60 -11.09 20.25 -2.19
N PRO A 61 -10.44 19.08 -2.22
CA PRO A 61 -9.12 18.91 -1.63
C PRO A 61 -8.10 19.89 -2.23
N PRO A 62 -7.16 20.41 -1.42
CA PRO A 62 -6.03 21.16 -1.93
C PRO A 62 -5.15 20.26 -2.81
N ILE A 63 -4.27 20.89 -3.60
CA ILE A 63 -3.31 20.16 -4.44
C ILE A 63 -2.46 19.25 -3.55
N ALA A 64 -2.42 17.96 -3.89
CA ALA A 64 -1.67 16.97 -3.13
C ALA A 64 -0.18 17.35 -3.07
N PRO A 65 0.44 17.36 -1.88
CA PRO A 65 1.84 17.68 -1.73
C PRO A 65 2.74 16.57 -2.29
N VAL A 66 3.95 16.93 -2.69
CA VAL A 66 4.97 15.96 -3.13
C VAL A 66 5.24 14.96 -1.99
N PRO A 67 5.37 13.64 -2.27
CA PRO A 67 5.76 12.65 -1.27
C PRO A 67 7.06 13.00 -0.55
N LYS A 68 7.11 12.82 0.77
CA LYS A 68 8.36 13.01 1.52
C LYS A 68 9.25 11.78 1.39
N ILE A 69 10.49 11.92 1.85
CA ILE A 69 11.44 10.81 1.96
C ILE A 69 10.81 9.71 2.83
N GLY A 70 10.64 8.51 2.27
CA GLY A 70 9.97 7.38 2.92
C GLY A 70 8.52 7.14 2.49
N GLU A 71 7.94 8.01 1.68
CA GLU A 71 6.59 7.86 1.11
C GLU A 71 6.69 7.65 -0.42
N SER A 72 5.86 6.77 -0.98
CA SER A 72 5.90 6.47 -2.42
C SER A 72 4.82 7.21 -3.19
N ASN A 73 5.16 7.73 -4.38
CA ASN A 73 4.20 8.31 -5.33
C ASN A 73 3.17 7.29 -5.83
N ASP A 74 3.50 6.00 -5.77
CA ASP A 74 2.63 4.92 -6.23
C ASP A 74 1.91 4.20 -5.07
N ASN A 75 2.05 4.70 -3.84
CA ASN A 75 1.39 4.14 -2.67
C ASN A 75 0.18 4.97 -2.27
N TYR A 76 -1.01 4.42 -2.51
CA TYR A 76 -2.29 5.00 -2.12
C TYR A 76 -2.38 5.22 -0.59
N GLN A 77 -1.85 4.30 0.22
CA GLN A 77 -2.00 4.36 1.68
C GLN A 77 -1.21 5.51 2.30
N ASP A 78 -0.04 5.81 1.75
CA ASP A 78 0.79 6.95 2.17
C ASP A 78 0.05 8.26 1.84
N GLY A 79 -0.53 8.33 0.64
CA GLY A 79 -1.38 9.44 0.21
C GLY A 79 -2.57 9.63 1.13
N TYR A 80 -3.31 8.56 1.37
CA TYR A 80 -4.50 8.56 2.21
C TYR A 80 -4.21 9.04 3.63
N SER A 81 -3.16 8.52 4.26
CA SER A 81 -2.81 8.87 5.63
C SER A 81 -2.43 10.35 5.75
N ARG A 82 -1.71 10.88 4.76
CA ARG A 82 -1.33 12.29 4.72
C ARG A 82 -2.53 13.20 4.44
N GLY A 83 -3.36 12.84 3.46
CA GLY A 83 -4.59 13.58 3.15
C GLY A 83 -5.53 13.64 4.34
N PHE A 84 -5.73 12.52 5.03
CA PHE A 84 -6.59 12.44 6.20
C PHE A 84 -6.14 13.38 7.33
N LYS A 85 -4.83 13.44 7.60
CA LYS A 85 -4.27 14.38 8.57
C LYS A 85 -4.53 15.83 8.16
N THR A 86 -4.23 16.19 6.91
CA THR A 86 -4.48 17.55 6.40
C THR A 86 -5.96 17.94 6.48
N GLY A 87 -6.87 17.02 6.17
CA GLY A 87 -8.31 17.25 6.29
C GLY A 87 -8.74 17.54 7.72
N ILE A 88 -8.24 16.81 8.72
CA ILE A 88 -8.53 17.07 10.14
C ILE A 88 -8.01 18.45 10.56
N ASP A 89 -6.79 18.80 10.16
CA ASP A 89 -6.14 20.05 10.55
C ASP A 89 -6.94 21.26 9.99
N GLU A 90 -7.32 21.23 8.71
CA GLU A 90 -8.13 22.30 8.10
C GLU A 90 -9.56 22.38 8.67
N SER A 91 -10.13 21.23 9.03
CA SER A 91 -11.45 21.15 9.66
C SER A 91 -11.49 21.82 11.04
N LYS A 92 -10.36 21.85 11.75
CA LYS A 92 -10.18 22.55 13.03
C LYS A 92 -9.97 24.05 12.85
N ASP A 93 -9.20 24.45 11.85
CA ASP A 93 -8.94 25.87 11.56
C ASP A 93 -10.21 26.63 11.15
N ILE A 94 -11.14 25.97 10.46
CA ILE A 94 -12.45 26.55 10.12
C ILE A 94 -13.34 26.65 11.36
N ALA A 95 -13.34 25.64 12.23
CA ALA A 95 -14.08 25.69 13.49
C ALA A 95 -13.57 26.79 14.44
N ALA A 96 -12.28 27.16 14.36
CA ALA A 96 -11.70 28.25 15.14
C ALA A 96 -12.09 29.65 14.63
N LYS A 97 -12.47 29.79 13.36
CA LYS A 97 -12.88 31.07 12.75
C LYS A 97 -14.38 31.36 12.90
N ASP A 98 -15.22 30.33 12.88
CA ASP A 98 -16.65 30.46 13.13
C ASP A 98 -16.95 30.18 14.61
N GLY A 99 -17.05 31.25 15.41
CA GLY A 99 -17.10 31.27 16.88
C GLY A 99 -18.24 30.52 17.59
N TYR A 100 -18.40 29.23 17.35
CA TYR A 100 -19.21 28.34 18.18
C TYR A 100 -18.33 27.74 19.29
N LYS A 101 -18.61 28.16 20.53
CA LYS A 101 -18.01 27.61 21.75
C LYS A 101 -18.46 26.16 21.94
N THR A 102 -17.77 25.21 21.30
CA THR A 102 -17.78 23.82 21.75
C THR A 102 -16.77 23.65 22.86
N SER A 103 -17.14 22.91 23.91
CA SER A 103 -16.37 22.71 25.15
C SER A 103 -14.89 22.45 24.88
N HIS A 104 -14.03 23.11 25.66
CA HIS A 104 -12.56 23.04 25.64
C HIS A 104 -12.03 21.70 25.10
N ALA A 105 -11.47 21.72 23.90
CA ALA A 105 -10.52 20.68 23.51
C ALA A 105 -9.23 20.97 24.29
N GLU A 106 -8.86 20.08 25.22
CA GLU A 106 -7.50 20.04 25.72
C GLU A 106 -6.57 19.92 24.50
N THR A 107 -5.61 20.84 24.39
CA THR A 107 -4.57 20.78 23.39
C THR A 107 -3.73 19.54 23.66
N ILE A 108 -4.06 18.43 23.02
CA ILE A 108 -3.15 17.30 22.93
C ILE A 108 -2.03 17.75 21.99
N ASP A 109 -0.92 18.18 22.60
CA ASP A 109 0.36 18.44 21.96
C ASP A 109 0.82 17.14 21.25
N TYR A 110 0.54 17.06 19.96
CA TYR A 110 0.82 15.90 19.11
C TYR A 110 2.29 15.83 18.68
N MET A 111 3.19 16.57 19.33
CA MET A 111 4.61 16.63 18.96
C MET A 111 5.57 15.89 19.90
N SER A 112 5.11 15.24 20.98
CA SER A 112 6.02 14.50 21.88
C SER A 112 5.46 13.25 22.58
N ARG A 113 4.48 12.54 22.02
CA ARG A 113 3.95 11.28 22.60
C ARG A 113 3.59 10.28 21.50
N PRO A 114 4.05 9.00 21.56
CA PRO A 114 3.64 8.00 20.59
C PRO A 114 2.11 7.87 20.68
N SER A 115 1.42 8.27 19.61
CA SER A 115 -0.04 8.40 19.61
C SER A 115 -0.69 7.08 20.04
N ASP A 116 -1.81 7.14 20.76
CA ASP A 116 -2.63 5.96 21.12
C ASP A 116 -2.94 5.06 19.92
N MET A 117 -2.89 5.59 18.69
CA MET A 117 -2.98 4.83 17.44
C MET A 117 -1.71 4.03 17.14
N GLN A 118 -0.51 4.60 17.28
CA GLN A 118 0.75 3.86 17.21
C GLN A 118 0.88 2.86 18.35
N GLN A 119 0.37 3.19 19.54
CA GLN A 119 0.29 2.27 20.68
C GLN A 119 -0.72 1.13 20.42
N LYS A 120 -1.86 1.41 19.77
CA LYS A 120 -2.84 0.40 19.30
C LYS A 120 -2.31 -0.44 18.13
N ILE A 121 -1.51 0.14 17.23
CA ILE A 121 -0.88 -0.59 16.13
C ILE A 121 0.25 -1.46 16.68
N ALA A 122 1.07 -0.96 17.61
CA ALA A 122 2.09 -1.73 18.32
C ALA A 122 1.47 -2.83 19.20
N SER A 123 0.37 -2.56 19.90
CA SER A 123 -0.32 -3.59 20.72
C SER A 123 -1.02 -4.66 19.88
N ASN A 124 -1.45 -4.32 18.66
CA ASN A 124 -1.98 -5.29 17.72
C ASN A 124 -0.89 -5.95 16.85
N ALA A 125 0.31 -5.39 16.74
CA ALA A 125 1.39 -5.94 15.91
C ALA A 125 1.78 -7.34 16.37
N GLU A 126 1.87 -7.56 17.69
CA GLU A 126 2.17 -8.87 18.26
C GLU A 126 1.02 -9.87 18.04
N ARG A 127 -0.23 -9.44 18.23
CA ARG A 127 -1.42 -10.27 17.92
C ARG A 127 -1.46 -10.65 16.44
N ASN A 128 -1.23 -9.70 15.54
CA ASN A 128 -1.23 -9.91 14.10
C ASN A 128 -0.06 -10.80 13.67
N PHE A 129 1.11 -10.62 14.29
CA PHE A 129 2.27 -11.48 14.10
C PHE A 129 1.95 -12.91 14.51
N ASN A 130 1.44 -13.13 15.72
CA ASN A 130 1.10 -14.45 16.24
C ASN A 130 0.02 -15.14 15.41
N THR A 131 -1.02 -14.41 15.00
CA THR A 131 -2.08 -14.92 14.11
C THR A 131 -1.49 -15.35 12.76
N GLY A 132 -0.64 -14.52 12.18
CA GLY A 132 0.01 -14.83 10.91
C GLY A 132 0.97 -16.03 11.01
N ILE A 133 1.72 -16.15 12.11
CA ILE A 133 2.61 -17.28 12.36
C ILE A 133 1.82 -18.58 12.56
N ASN A 134 0.65 -18.53 13.21
CA ASN A 134 -0.22 -19.70 13.31
C ASN A 134 -0.77 -20.10 11.93
N ARG A 135 -1.18 -19.15 11.09
CA ARG A 135 -1.57 -19.45 9.72
C ARG A 135 -0.42 -20.02 8.87
N ALA A 136 0.80 -19.53 9.07
CA ALA A 136 1.98 -20.08 8.41
C ALA A 136 2.28 -21.53 8.85
N GLN A 137 2.02 -21.85 10.13
CA GLN A 137 2.11 -23.22 10.62
C GLN A 137 1.07 -24.13 9.96
N GLU A 138 -0.18 -23.68 9.82
CA GLU A 138 -1.21 -24.43 9.09
C GLU A 138 -0.78 -24.72 7.64
N LEU A 139 -0.23 -23.71 6.94
CA LEU A 139 0.32 -23.90 5.59
C LEU A 139 1.46 -24.92 5.55
N TYR A 140 2.31 -24.94 6.58
CA TYR A 140 3.37 -25.95 6.70
C TYR A 140 2.78 -27.36 6.88
N GLU A 141 1.77 -27.50 7.75
CA GLU A 141 1.07 -28.77 7.99
C GLU A 141 0.30 -29.25 6.75
N GLU A 142 -0.24 -28.33 5.95
CA GLU A 142 -0.85 -28.59 4.63
C GLU A 142 0.18 -28.97 3.54
N GLY A 143 1.49 -28.91 3.83
CA GLY A 143 2.56 -29.18 2.86
C GLY A 143 2.86 -28.02 1.89
N LYS A 144 2.27 -26.84 2.11
CA LYS A 144 2.44 -25.64 1.29
C LYS A 144 3.65 -24.82 1.76
N TYR A 145 4.85 -25.40 1.61
CA TYR A 145 6.09 -24.86 2.18
C TYR A 145 6.50 -23.50 1.60
N ALA A 146 6.32 -23.29 0.30
CA ALA A 146 6.63 -22.00 -0.33
C ALA A 146 5.71 -20.88 0.18
N ASP A 147 4.43 -21.17 0.34
CA ASP A 147 3.44 -20.22 0.86
C ASP A 147 3.70 -19.89 2.34
N CYS A 148 4.06 -20.89 3.14
CA CYS A 148 4.51 -20.70 4.52
C CYS A 148 5.69 -19.69 4.60
N ILE A 149 6.72 -19.88 3.77
CA ILE A 149 7.89 -18.97 3.74
C ILE A 149 7.48 -17.55 3.35
N ASN A 150 6.68 -17.42 2.29
CA ASN A 150 6.22 -16.12 1.79
C ASN A 150 5.39 -15.39 2.84
N LEU A 151 4.44 -16.09 3.46
CA LEU A 151 3.58 -15.53 4.50
C LEU A 151 4.41 -15.06 5.70
N CYS A 152 5.34 -15.90 6.19
CA CYS A 152 6.25 -15.51 7.28
C CYS A 152 7.01 -14.21 6.96
N LYS A 153 7.60 -14.09 5.76
CA LYS A 153 8.34 -12.89 5.34
C LYS A 153 7.46 -11.64 5.24
N ILE A 154 6.24 -11.81 4.73
CA ILE A 154 5.25 -10.72 4.62
C ILE A 154 4.89 -10.22 6.02
N ILE A 155 4.58 -11.13 6.94
CA ILE A 155 4.20 -10.78 8.32
C ILE A 155 5.36 -10.07 9.02
N SER A 156 6.59 -10.61 8.95
CA SER A 156 7.74 -9.97 9.61
C SER A 156 8.05 -8.59 9.03
N ASN A 157 7.85 -8.39 7.72
CA ASN A 157 8.03 -7.08 7.11
C ASN A 157 6.95 -6.07 7.54
N MET A 158 5.70 -6.51 7.71
CA MET A 158 4.58 -5.66 8.13
C MET A 158 4.64 -5.31 9.62
N THR A 159 4.95 -6.27 10.48
CA THR A 159 4.95 -6.05 11.93
C THR A 159 6.31 -5.58 12.45
N LYS A 160 7.38 -5.75 11.66
CA LYS A 160 8.78 -5.59 12.09
C LYS A 160 9.16 -6.50 13.27
N LEU A 161 8.41 -7.59 13.47
CA LEU A 161 8.65 -8.59 14.51
C LEU A 161 9.22 -9.88 13.92
N VAL A 162 10.03 -10.56 14.71
CA VAL A 162 10.53 -11.92 14.45
C VAL A 162 10.52 -12.71 15.75
N SER A 163 10.42 -14.03 15.65
CA SER A 163 10.45 -14.94 16.80
C SER A 163 11.20 -16.22 16.45
N TYR A 164 11.55 -17.01 17.47
CA TYR A 164 12.12 -18.34 17.24
C TYR A 164 11.21 -19.21 16.36
N LYS A 165 9.89 -19.18 16.59
CA LYS A 165 8.89 -19.93 15.80
C LYS A 165 8.92 -19.51 14.32
N TYR A 166 9.08 -18.22 14.03
CA TYR A 166 9.28 -17.71 12.67
C TYR A 166 10.53 -18.31 12.00
N TYR A 167 11.69 -18.26 12.66
CA TYR A 167 12.93 -18.80 12.10
C TYR A 167 12.84 -20.32 11.88
N LYS A 168 12.26 -21.03 12.85
CA LYS A 168 12.06 -22.48 12.80
C LYS A 168 11.17 -22.89 11.63
N LEU A 169 10.01 -22.24 11.46
CA LEU A 169 9.07 -22.54 10.37
C LEU A 169 9.72 -22.32 9.00
N ILE A 170 10.44 -21.21 8.80
CA ILE A 170 11.12 -20.94 7.55
C ILE A 170 12.22 -21.97 7.28
N SER A 171 13.05 -22.28 8.28
CA SER A 171 14.12 -23.29 8.13
C SER A 171 13.55 -24.65 7.75
N MET A 172 12.56 -25.14 8.48
CA MET A 172 11.89 -26.42 8.19
C MET A 172 11.22 -26.42 6.81
N SER A 173 10.66 -25.28 6.37
CA SER A 173 10.03 -25.18 5.05
C SER A 173 11.07 -25.26 3.92
N TYR A 174 12.20 -24.57 4.06
CA TYR A 174 13.30 -24.66 3.10
C TYR A 174 13.91 -26.06 3.04
N GLU A 175 14.00 -26.74 4.19
CA GLU A 175 14.44 -28.13 4.27
C GLU A 175 13.54 -29.05 3.44
N LYS A 176 12.21 -28.91 3.58
CA LYS A 176 11.22 -29.69 2.80
C LYS A 176 11.26 -29.38 1.31
N LEU A 177 11.68 -28.18 0.92
CA LEU A 177 11.89 -27.79 -0.48
C LEU A 177 13.27 -28.21 -1.02
N GLY A 178 14.16 -28.76 -0.19
CA GLY A 178 15.51 -29.16 -0.58
C GLY A 178 16.54 -28.03 -0.63
N ASP A 179 16.20 -26.81 -0.19
CA ASP A 179 17.14 -25.69 -0.09
C ASP A 179 17.84 -25.69 1.27
N TRP A 180 18.80 -26.61 1.41
CA TRP A 180 19.57 -26.81 2.64
C TRP A 180 20.35 -25.57 3.08
N LYS A 181 20.85 -24.79 2.11
CA LYS A 181 21.64 -23.58 2.39
C LYS A 181 20.80 -22.53 3.10
N GLN A 182 19.57 -22.30 2.63
CA GLN A 182 18.67 -21.37 3.29
C GLN A 182 18.15 -21.95 4.61
N SER A 183 17.83 -23.24 4.66
CA SER A 183 17.41 -23.88 5.90
C SER A 183 18.45 -23.68 7.02
N GLU A 184 19.72 -23.99 6.74
CA GLU A 184 20.80 -23.84 7.72
C GLU A 184 20.98 -22.38 8.16
N ARG A 185 20.89 -21.43 7.22
CA ARG A 185 20.96 -20.00 7.52
C ARG A 185 19.88 -19.58 8.52
N TYR A 186 18.61 -19.92 8.25
CA TYR A 186 17.51 -19.54 9.13
C TYR A 186 17.55 -20.28 10.47
N SER A 187 18.05 -21.53 10.49
CA SER A 187 18.28 -22.28 11.74
C SER A 187 19.32 -21.58 12.62
N LYS A 188 20.45 -21.15 12.04
CA LYS A 188 21.50 -20.39 12.77
C LYS A 188 20.97 -19.07 13.31
N GLU A 189 20.18 -18.33 12.53
CA GLU A 189 19.56 -17.08 13.00
C GLU A 189 18.55 -17.33 14.13
N GLY A 190 17.77 -18.41 14.07
CA GLY A 190 16.87 -18.82 15.15
C GLY A 190 17.63 -19.13 16.45
N GLN A 191 18.77 -19.81 16.37
CA GLN A 191 19.62 -20.09 17.54
C GLN A 191 20.22 -18.81 18.14
N LYS A 192 20.72 -17.90 17.29
CA LYS A 192 21.19 -16.59 17.75
C LYS A 192 20.09 -15.78 18.43
N PHE A 193 18.86 -15.87 17.93
CA PHE A 193 17.71 -15.19 18.52
C PHE A 193 17.43 -15.69 19.94
N LEU A 194 17.44 -17.01 20.17
CA LEU A 194 17.28 -17.61 21.51
C LEU A 194 18.42 -17.20 22.45
N GLN A 195 19.67 -17.21 21.98
CA GLN A 195 20.80 -16.79 22.81
C GLN A 195 20.71 -15.32 23.26
N ARG A 196 20.06 -14.46 22.46
CA ARG A 196 19.82 -13.04 22.78
C ARG A 196 18.56 -12.82 23.61
N ASN A 197 17.61 -13.75 23.59
CA ASN A 197 16.32 -13.68 24.27
C ASN A 197 16.06 -15.03 24.98
N PRO A 198 16.79 -15.32 26.07
CA PRO A 198 16.69 -16.58 26.78
C PRO A 198 15.34 -16.80 27.47
#